data_AF-A0A8T5XIK1-F1
#
_entry.id   AF-A0A8T5XIK1-F1
#
_cell.length_a   1.000
_cell.length_b   1.000
_cell.length_c   1.000
_cell.angle_alpha   90.00
_cell.angle_beta   90.00
_cell.angle_gamma   90.00
#
_symmetry.space_group_name_H-M   'P 1'
#
loop_
_entity.id
_entity.type
_entity.pdbx_description
1 polymer ?
#
loop_
_entity_poly.entity_id
_entity_poly.type
_entity_poly.pdbx_seq_one_letter_code
_entity_poly.pdbx_strand_id
1 'polypeptide(L)'
;MFFYKVEGVIFLRDLVAKGPNPRGVLYKLKSINPMVWIKGNSDTWFDGGFNILEPKTKIEKCLYNNYEFVLKCLTDEDLKILKRLLVIQKLEVNDYKVLCVHGSPRKINEDLSHNESEEQLKTILEGVKEDIILSGHTHKLQL
;
A
#
# COMPACT_ATOMS: atom_id res chain seq x y z
N MET A 1 0.75 -31.94 4.40
CA MET A 1 0.33 -30.61 3.93
C MET A 1 -0.18 -29.86 5.15
N PHE A 2 0.56 -28.87 5.65
CA PHE A 2 0.09 -28.07 6.79
C PHE A 2 -0.90 -27.03 6.26
N PHE A 3 -2.14 -27.11 6.71
CA PHE A 3 -3.12 -26.06 6.48
C PHE A 3 -2.96 -25.03 7.59
N TYR A 4 -2.57 -23.81 7.24
CA TYR A 4 -2.59 -22.69 8.17
C TYR A 4 -4.02 -22.22 8.37
N LYS A 5 -4.48 -22.12 9.62
CA LYS A 5 -5.71 -21.40 9.94
C LYS A 5 -5.40 -19.91 9.87
N VAL A 6 -6.02 -19.21 8.91
CA VAL A 6 -5.88 -17.76 8.75
C VAL A 6 -7.10 -17.09 9.37
N GLU A 7 -6.88 -16.28 10.41
CA GLU A 7 -7.96 -15.58 11.13
C GLU A 7 -8.21 -14.17 10.60
N GLY A 8 -7.27 -13.63 9.81
CA GLY A 8 -7.38 -12.31 9.23
C GLY A 8 -6.33 -12.05 8.16
N VAL A 9 -6.60 -11.06 7.32
CA VAL A 9 -5.70 -10.64 6.23
C VAL A 9 -5.53 -9.13 6.28
N ILE A 10 -4.29 -8.67 6.16
CA ILE A 10 -3.91 -7.26 6.11
C ILE A 10 -3.25 -6.99 4.76
N PHE A 11 -3.69 -5.94 4.08
CA PHE A 11 -3.14 -5.51 2.80
C PHE A 11 -2.44 -4.15 2.93
N LEU A 12 -1.12 -4.18 2.84
CA LEU A 12 -0.23 -3.01 2.86
C LEU A 12 0.09 -2.44 1.45
N ARG A 13 -0.74 -2.81 0.46
CA ARG A 13 -0.94 -2.10 -0.83
C ARG A 13 0.09 -2.29 -1.95
N ASP A 14 -0.02 -1.46 -2.99
CA ASP A 14 0.60 -1.59 -4.31
C ASP A 14 0.08 -2.81 -5.09
N LEU A 15 -1.25 -2.97 -5.10
CA LEU A 15 -1.89 -4.22 -5.55
C LEU A 15 -2.59 -4.15 -6.93
N VAL A 16 -3.09 -2.97 -7.33
CA VAL A 16 -3.96 -2.86 -8.53
C VAL A 16 -3.21 -2.35 -9.76
N ALA A 17 -2.14 -1.60 -9.57
CA ALA A 17 -1.28 -1.11 -10.65
C ALA A 17 -0.23 -2.15 -11.07
N LYS A 18 0.45 -1.91 -12.20
CA LYS A 18 1.59 -2.67 -12.75
C LYS A 18 1.31 -4.12 -13.19
N GLY A 19 0.17 -4.70 -12.85
CA GLY A 19 -0.28 -6.02 -13.32
C GLY A 19 -1.24 -5.98 -14.52
N PRO A 20 -1.47 -7.12 -15.21
CA PRO A 20 -2.32 -7.19 -16.40
C PRO A 20 -3.82 -7.30 -16.12
N ASN A 21 -4.25 -7.49 -14.86
CA ASN A 21 -5.67 -7.66 -14.52
C ASN A 21 -6.10 -6.79 -13.30
N PRO A 22 -6.12 -5.46 -13.43
CA PRO A 22 -6.40 -4.55 -12.32
C PRO A 22 -7.77 -4.79 -11.67
N ARG A 23 -8.81 -4.93 -12.49
CA ARG A 23 -10.18 -5.13 -12.01
C ARG A 23 -10.34 -6.51 -11.36
N GLY A 24 -9.86 -7.59 -11.96
CA GLY A 24 -9.93 -8.91 -11.35
C GLY A 24 -9.23 -8.98 -10.00
N VAL A 25 -8.06 -8.34 -9.87
CA VAL A 25 -7.36 -8.21 -8.59
C VAL A 25 -8.19 -7.43 -7.58
N LEU A 26 -8.74 -6.27 -7.95
CA LEU A 26 -9.59 -5.47 -7.05
C LEU A 26 -10.75 -6.31 -6.47
N TYR A 27 -11.50 -7.02 -7.31
CA TYR A 27 -12.64 -7.83 -6.87
C TYR A 27 -12.20 -9.04 -6.03
N LYS A 28 -11.06 -9.65 -6.35
CA LYS A 28 -10.49 -10.74 -5.54
C LYS A 28 -10.06 -10.25 -4.15
N LEU A 29 -9.44 -9.07 -4.06
CA LEU A 29 -9.05 -8.48 -2.79
C LEU A 29 -10.27 -8.10 -1.95
N LYS A 30 -11.31 -7.54 -2.58
CA LYS A 30 -12.58 -7.27 -1.90
C LYS A 30 -13.22 -8.53 -1.34
N SER A 31 -13.21 -9.64 -2.08
CA SER A 31 -13.84 -10.88 -1.61
C SER A 31 -13.11 -11.55 -0.46
N ILE A 32 -11.84 -11.19 -0.22
CA ILE A 32 -11.07 -11.65 0.95
C ILE A 32 -11.54 -10.96 2.24
N ASN A 33 -12.22 -9.81 2.15
CA ASN A 33 -12.69 -9.02 3.29
C ASN A 33 -11.57 -8.76 4.33
N PRO A 34 -10.51 -8.03 3.93
CA PRO A 34 -9.35 -7.82 4.78
C PRO A 34 -9.69 -6.99 6.02
N MET A 35 -9.02 -7.27 7.13
CA MET A 35 -9.13 -6.47 8.36
C MET A 35 -8.62 -5.06 8.15
N VAL A 36 -7.55 -4.91 7.36
CA VAL A 36 -6.93 -3.64 7.02
C VAL A 36 -6.58 -3.60 5.55
N TRP A 37 -6.84 -2.46 4.92
CA TRP A 37 -6.50 -2.23 3.52
C TRP A 37 -6.16 -0.75 3.28
N ILE A 38 -4.88 -0.39 3.35
CA ILE A 38 -4.41 1.03 3.43
C ILE A 38 -4.23 1.72 2.06
N LYS A 39 -3.25 2.61 1.78
CA LYS A 39 -2.88 2.99 0.40
C LYS A 39 -1.39 2.78 0.21
N GLY A 40 -0.99 2.39 -1.00
CA GLY A 40 0.40 2.39 -1.46
C GLY A 40 0.67 3.64 -2.28
N ASN A 41 1.93 3.90 -2.60
CA ASN A 41 2.29 5.06 -3.40
C ASN A 41 1.74 4.99 -4.83
N SER A 42 1.46 3.79 -5.36
CA SER A 42 0.80 3.67 -6.67
C SER A 42 -0.72 3.89 -6.60
N ASP A 43 -1.36 3.62 -5.45
CA ASP A 43 -2.80 3.84 -5.29
C ASP A 43 -3.14 5.34 -5.20
N THR A 44 -2.20 6.18 -4.74
CA THR A 44 -2.42 7.64 -4.66
C THR A 44 -2.52 8.31 -6.04
N TRP A 45 -2.10 7.65 -7.11
CA TRP A 45 -2.27 8.14 -8.49
C TRP A 45 -3.74 8.38 -8.84
N PHE A 46 -4.65 7.68 -8.16
CA PHE A 46 -6.08 7.78 -8.42
C PHE A 46 -6.76 8.92 -7.62
N ASP A 47 -6.09 9.53 -6.63
CA ASP A 47 -6.71 10.53 -5.75
C ASP A 47 -6.85 11.90 -6.39
N GLY A 48 -5.89 12.30 -7.22
CA GLY A 48 -5.84 13.60 -7.90
C GLY A 48 -5.31 13.53 -9.33
N GLY A 49 -5.04 12.34 -9.84
CA GLY A 49 -4.41 12.10 -11.13
C GLY A 49 -2.93 11.74 -11.04
N PHE A 50 -2.37 11.27 -12.14
CA PHE A 50 -0.97 10.88 -12.24
C PHE A 50 -0.10 12.11 -12.51
N ASN A 51 0.86 12.37 -11.62
CA ASN A 51 1.68 13.60 -11.62
C ASN A 51 2.66 13.74 -12.79
N ILE A 52 2.66 12.80 -13.74
CA ILE A 52 3.54 12.82 -14.92
C ILE A 52 2.68 13.11 -16.15
N LEU A 53 2.42 14.40 -16.38
CA LEU A 53 1.61 14.86 -17.52
C LEU A 53 2.38 14.75 -18.85
N GLU A 54 3.71 14.87 -18.81
CA GLU A 54 4.60 14.78 -19.98
C GLU A 54 5.73 13.77 -19.74
N PRO A 55 5.51 12.47 -19.95
CA PRO A 55 6.53 11.45 -19.71
C PRO A 55 7.66 11.51 -20.74
N LYS A 56 8.88 11.83 -20.30
CA LYS A 56 10.07 12.02 -21.15
C LYS A 56 10.91 10.75 -21.25
N THR A 57 11.11 10.07 -20.14
CA THR A 57 11.91 8.85 -20.06
C THR A 57 11.11 7.60 -20.43
N LYS A 58 11.80 6.51 -20.75
CA LYS A 58 11.16 5.20 -21.00
C LYS A 58 10.36 4.72 -19.79
N ILE A 59 10.86 4.97 -18.57
CA ILE A 59 10.22 4.56 -17.32
C ILE A 59 8.94 5.36 -17.11
N GLU A 60 9.00 6.68 -17.25
CA GLU A 60 7.83 7.55 -17.13
C GLU A 60 6.74 7.18 -18.13
N LYS A 61 7.10 6.89 -19.39
CA LYS A 61 6.16 6.44 -20.42
C LYS A 61 5.51 5.11 -20.04
N CYS A 62 6.28 4.18 -19.49
CA CYS A 62 5.76 2.90 -19.02
C CYS A 62 4.76 3.09 -17.88
N LEU A 63 5.10 3.92 -16.89
CA LEU A 63 4.21 4.21 -15.75
C LEU A 63 2.92 4.92 -16.18
N TYR A 64 3.04 5.93 -17.05
CA TYR A 64 1.88 6.62 -17.61
C TYR A 64 0.96 5.67 -18.38
N ASN A 65 1.52 4.82 -19.25
CA ASN A 65 0.75 3.83 -19.98
C ASN A 65 0.07 2.81 -19.05
N ASN A 66 0.74 2.40 -17.96
CA ASN A 66 0.13 1.52 -16.96
C ASN A 66 -1.01 2.21 -16.21
N TYR A 67 -0.84 3.46 -15.82
CA TYR A 67 -1.89 4.27 -15.18
C TYR A 67 -3.12 4.38 -16.09
N GLU A 68 -2.93 4.77 -17.36
CA GLU A 68 -4.00 4.85 -18.36
C GLU A 68 -4.69 3.50 -18.59
N PHE A 69 -3.91 2.42 -18.65
CA PHE A 69 -4.45 1.06 -18.77
C PHE A 69 -5.33 0.69 -17.57
N VAL A 70 -4.88 0.97 -16.35
CA VAL A 70 -5.66 0.70 -15.14
C VAL A 70 -6.96 1.50 -15.14
N LEU A 71 -6.93 2.79 -15.49
CA LEU A 71 -8.14 3.61 -15.59
C LEU A 71 -9.15 3.04 -16.58
N LYS A 72 -8.69 2.54 -17.74
CA LYS A 72 -9.57 1.90 -18.74
C LYS A 72 -10.19 0.59 -18.25
N CYS A 73 -9.53 -0.11 -17.32
CA CYS A 73 -10.03 -1.35 -16.74
C CYS A 73 -11.04 -1.14 -15.61
N LEU A 74 -11.01 0.01 -14.92
CA LEU A 74 -11.80 0.27 -13.72
C LEU A 74 -13.02 1.14 -14.02
N THR A 75 -14.12 0.89 -13.32
CA THR A 75 -15.29 1.78 -13.33
C THR A 75 -15.14 2.92 -12.33
N ASP A 76 -16.00 3.93 -12.40
CA ASP A 76 -16.03 5.01 -11.40
C ASP A 76 -16.27 4.47 -9.97
N GLU A 77 -17.07 3.42 -9.82
CA GLU A 77 -17.29 2.77 -8.51
C GLU A 77 -16.05 2.02 -8.02
N ASP A 78 -15.31 1.38 -8.92
CA ASP A 78 -14.02 0.75 -8.61
C ASP A 78 -13.02 1.80 -8.12
N LEU A 79 -12.95 2.95 -8.80
CA LEU A 79 -12.08 4.07 -8.43
C LEU A 79 -12.50 4.70 -7.10
N LYS A 80 -13.80 4.83 -6.81
CA LYS A 80 -14.29 5.32 -5.51
C LYS A 80 -13.83 4.42 -4.36
N ILE A 81 -13.77 3.11 -4.56
CA ILE A 81 -13.24 2.17 -3.56
C ILE A 81 -11.77 2.50 -3.29
N LEU A 82 -10.96 2.66 -4.34
CA LEU A 82 -9.54 2.99 -4.18
C LEU A 82 -9.31 4.36 -3.53
N LYS A 83 -10.11 5.37 -3.90
CA LYS A 83 -9.98 6.72 -3.34
C LYS A 83 -10.30 6.78 -1.84
N ARG A 84 -11.21 5.94 -1.34
CA ARG A 84 -11.67 5.95 0.07
C ARG A 84 -10.69 5.33 1.06
N LEU A 85 -9.65 4.67 0.57
CA LEU A 85 -8.72 3.94 1.42
C LEU A 85 -7.86 4.91 2.22
N LEU A 86 -7.56 4.54 3.46
CA LEU A 86 -6.73 5.35 4.34
C LEU A 86 -5.26 5.08 4.07
N VAL A 87 -4.39 6.09 4.20
CA VAL A 87 -2.94 5.90 4.07
C VAL A 87 -2.36 5.14 5.27
N ILE A 88 -2.96 5.33 6.44
CA ILE A 88 -2.57 4.72 7.71
C ILE A 88 -3.81 4.14 8.36
N GLN A 89 -3.71 2.92 8.91
CA GLN A 89 -4.75 2.33 9.76
C GLN A 89 -4.14 1.77 11.02
N LYS A 90 -4.91 1.81 12.10
CA LYS A 90 -4.57 1.19 13.38
C LYS A 90 -5.55 0.05 13.62
N LEU A 91 -5.05 -1.07 14.09
CA LEU A 91 -5.89 -2.17 14.57
C LEU A 91 -5.34 -2.72 15.87
N GLU A 92 -6.19 -3.42 16.60
CA GLU A 92 -5.80 -4.15 17.80
C GLU A 92 -5.95 -5.65 17.50
N VAL A 93 -4.90 -6.41 17.78
CA VAL A 93 -4.88 -7.87 17.60
C VAL A 93 -4.44 -8.48 18.92
N ASN A 94 -5.37 -9.14 19.60
CA ASN A 94 -5.22 -9.52 21.00
C ASN A 94 -4.90 -8.27 21.85
N ASP A 95 -3.82 -8.29 22.63
CA ASP A 95 -3.42 -7.16 23.49
C ASP A 95 -2.41 -6.20 22.81
N TYR A 96 -2.17 -6.36 21.49
CA TYR A 96 -1.20 -5.54 20.75
C TYR A 96 -1.89 -4.50 19.87
N LYS A 97 -1.42 -3.26 19.98
CA LYS A 97 -1.76 -2.17 19.06
C LYS A 97 -0.84 -2.23 17.86
N VAL A 98 -1.42 -2.28 16.68
CA VAL A 98 -0.71 -2.44 15.42
C VAL A 98 -0.94 -1.23 14.54
N LEU A 99 0.14 -0.61 14.07
CA LEU A 99 0.14 0.47 13.08
C LEU A 99 0.43 -0.11 11.69
N CYS A 100 -0.50 0.04 10.76
CA CYS A 100 -0.32 -0.37 9.37
C CYS A 100 -0.02 0.84 8.48
N VAL A 101 1.14 0.78 7.81
CA VAL A 101 1.65 1.80 6.89
C VAL A 101 2.20 1.13 5.63
N HIS A 102 2.29 1.86 4.51
CA HIS A 102 2.93 1.33 3.30
C HIS A 102 4.44 1.56 3.34
N GLY A 103 4.88 2.82 3.45
CA GLY A 103 6.27 3.19 3.68
C GLY A 103 6.55 3.31 5.17
N SER A 104 6.72 4.52 5.66
CA SER A 104 6.92 4.80 7.09
C SER A 104 5.69 5.46 7.73
N PRO A 105 5.61 5.53 9.08
CA PRO A 105 4.62 6.34 9.79
C PRO A 105 4.62 7.83 9.41
N ARG A 106 5.75 8.33 8.90
CA ARG A 106 5.94 9.74 8.52
C ARG A 106 5.57 10.00 7.07
N LYS A 107 5.90 9.10 6.14
CA LYS A 107 5.71 9.27 4.68
C LYS A 107 5.44 7.95 3.98
N ILE A 108 4.50 7.98 3.03
CA ILE A 108 4.09 6.79 2.26
C ILE A 108 5.20 6.22 1.36
N ASN A 109 6.14 7.05 0.90
CA ASN A 109 7.23 6.69 0.00
C ASN A 109 8.61 6.73 0.68
N GLU A 110 8.63 6.63 2.01
CA GLU A 110 9.85 6.54 2.81
C GLU A 110 10.07 5.08 3.20
N ASP A 111 11.28 4.59 2.94
CA ASP A 111 11.68 3.25 3.32
C ASP A 111 11.77 3.14 4.84
N LEU A 112 11.23 2.05 5.38
CA LEU A 112 11.46 1.62 6.76
C LEU A 112 12.23 0.29 6.70
N SER A 113 13.51 0.33 7.04
CA SER A 113 14.47 -0.75 6.79
C SER A 113 15.45 -0.92 7.95
N HIS A 114 15.93 -2.14 8.18
CA HIS A 114 16.98 -2.43 9.17
C HIS A 114 18.34 -1.80 8.84
N ASN A 115 18.52 -1.30 7.61
CA ASN A 115 19.74 -0.60 7.22
C ASN A 115 19.77 0.88 7.64
N GLU A 116 18.65 1.43 8.13
CA GLU A 116 18.60 2.79 8.63
C GLU A 116 19.40 2.92 9.94
N SER A 117 20.02 4.08 10.16
CA SER A 117 20.69 4.34 11.42
C SER A 117 19.69 4.44 12.57
N GLU A 118 20.13 4.18 13.81
CA GLU A 118 19.27 4.29 14.98
C GLU A 118 18.66 5.71 15.12
N GLU A 119 19.40 6.75 14.77
CA GLU A 119 18.91 8.13 14.77
C GLU A 119 17.82 8.36 13.72
N GLN A 120 17.96 7.80 12.52
CA GLN A 120 16.92 7.85 11.49
C GLN A 120 15.68 7.09 11.94
N LEU A 121 15.84 5.89 12.51
CA LEU A 121 14.72 5.12 13.05
C LEU A 121 14.00 5.89 14.16
N LYS A 122 14.71 6.51 15.10
CA LYS A 122 14.10 7.37 16.13
C LYS A 122 13.29 8.52 15.53
N THR A 123 13.81 9.14 14.46
CA THR A 123 13.11 10.22 13.76
C THR A 123 11.87 9.72 13.01
N ILE A 124 11.97 8.57 12.34
CA ILE A 124 10.87 7.97 11.58
C ILE A 124 9.74 7.50 12.52
N LEU A 125 10.12 6.99 13.70
CA LEU A 125 9.22 6.43 14.71
C LEU A 125 8.74 7.45 15.74
N GLU A 126 9.10 8.73 15.60
CA GLU A 126 8.72 9.76 16.53
C GLU A 126 7.19 9.85 16.68
N GLY A 127 6.70 9.72 17.91
CA GLY A 127 5.26 9.79 18.23
C GLY A 127 4.46 8.53 17.96
N VAL A 128 5.07 7.46 17.45
CA VAL A 128 4.43 6.13 17.35
C VAL A 128 4.24 5.56 18.75
N LYS A 129 3.04 5.05 19.04
CA LYS A 129 2.66 4.50 20.36
C LYS A 129 2.23 3.04 20.29
N GLU A 130 2.16 2.50 19.08
CA GLU A 130 1.77 1.14 18.77
C GLU A 130 2.92 0.17 19.04
N ASP A 131 2.58 -1.03 19.51
CA ASP A 131 3.54 -2.06 19.88
C ASP A 131 4.21 -2.68 18.63
N ILE A 132 3.48 -2.70 17.52
CA ILE A 132 3.90 -3.32 16.25
C ILE A 132 3.64 -2.36 15.10
N ILE A 133 4.61 -2.25 14.19
CA ILE A 133 4.43 -1.57 12.90
C ILE A 133 4.52 -2.60 11.79
N LEU A 134 3.51 -2.62 10.94
CA LEU A 134 3.51 -3.37 9.70
C LEU A 134 3.73 -2.40 8.53
N SER A 135 4.84 -2.58 7.83
CA SER A 135 5.25 -1.77 6.69
C SER A 135 5.52 -2.63 5.45
N GLY A 136 5.32 -2.04 4.27
CA GLY A 136 5.65 -2.62 2.97
C GLY A 136 6.74 -1.82 2.26
N HIS A 137 6.44 -1.38 1.04
CA HIS A 137 7.25 -0.49 0.18
C HIS A 137 8.62 -1.03 -0.30
N THR A 138 9.45 -1.53 0.60
CA THR A 138 10.84 -1.94 0.31
C THR A 138 10.95 -3.20 -0.56
N HIS A 139 9.85 -3.96 -0.69
CA HIS A 139 9.79 -5.27 -1.36
C HIS A 139 10.81 -6.28 -0.82
N LYS A 140 11.25 -6.10 0.43
CA LYS A 140 12.20 -6.96 1.13
C LYS A 140 11.60 -7.38 2.46
N LEU A 141 11.85 -8.62 2.85
CA LEU A 141 11.57 -9.08 4.20
C LEU A 141 12.49 -8.34 5.16
N GLN A 142 11.90 -7.72 6.18
CA GLN A 142 12.59 -7.10 7.31
C GLN A 142 12.32 -8.03 8.51
N LEU A 143 13.38 -8.59 9.10
CA LEU A 143 13.33 -9.45 10.28
C LEU A 143 13.98 -8.73 11.46
#